data_AF-A0A855LHW4-F1
#
_entry.id   AF-A0A855LHW4-F1
#
_cell.length_a   1.000
_cell.length_b   1.000
_cell.length_c   1.000
_cell.angle_alpha   90.00
_cell.angle_beta   90.00
_cell.angle_gamma   90.00
#
_symmetry.space_group_name_H-M   'P 1'
#
loop_
_entity.id
_entity.type
_entity.pdbx_description
1 polymer ?
#
loop_
_entity_poly.entity_id
_entity_poly.type
_entity_poly.pdbx_seq_one_letter_code
_entity_poly.pdbx_strand_id
1 'polypeptide(L)'
;RTAVQVQRDYTFTHPRYNQQHTATGDQDLNNQHKDYERYDYPGRYKRDIAGKPFTKTRLAALRNDAKLAHVEGDDARLQPGLAFDLNEHPRDDFNDRWR
;
A
#
# COMPACT_ATOMS: atom_id res chain seq x y z
N ARG A 1 -11.70 -0.69 -3.53
CA ARG A 1 -10.24 -0.66 -3.82
C ARG A 1 -9.71 -2.09 -3.88
N THR A 2 -8.58 -2.33 -4.52
CA THR A 2 -7.98 -3.68 -4.53
C THR A 2 -7.51 -4.07 -3.12
N ALA A 3 -7.73 -5.33 -2.78
CA ALA A 3 -7.28 -5.94 -1.53
C ALA A 3 -6.04 -6.81 -1.75
N VAL A 4 -5.83 -7.29 -2.99
CA VAL A 4 -4.77 -8.21 -3.37
C VAL A 4 -4.08 -7.69 -4.62
N GLN A 5 -2.76 -7.55 -4.59
CA GLN A 5 -1.96 -7.27 -5.78
C GLN A 5 -1.14 -8.51 -6.12
N VAL A 6 -1.25 -8.98 -7.36
CA VAL A 6 -0.39 -10.02 -7.93
C VAL A 6 0.47 -9.39 -9.02
N GLN A 7 1.77 -9.67 -9.01
CA GLN A 7 2.67 -9.30 -10.10
C GLN A 7 3.42 -10.53 -10.57
N ARG A 8 3.62 -10.63 -11.89
CA ARG A 8 4.42 -11.70 -12.49
C ARG A 8 5.49 -11.16 -13.43
N ASP A 9 6.63 -11.83 -13.52
CA ASP A 9 7.67 -11.57 -14.50
C ASP A 9 8.19 -12.87 -15.13
N TYR A 10 9.09 -12.73 -16.09
CA TYR A 10 9.81 -13.82 -16.74
C TYR A 10 11.26 -13.42 -17.00
N THR A 11 12.16 -14.39 -16.87
CA THR A 11 13.56 -14.23 -17.24
C THR A 11 14.03 -15.43 -18.04
N PHE A 12 14.60 -15.18 -19.22
CA PHE A 12 15.10 -16.23 -20.10
C PHE A 12 16.24 -17.04 -19.45
N THR A 13 16.96 -16.44 -18.51
CA THR A 13 18.05 -17.10 -17.75
C THR A 13 17.53 -18.18 -16.80
N HIS A 14 16.28 -18.08 -16.36
CA HIS A 14 15.64 -19.03 -15.44
C HIS A 14 14.18 -19.26 -15.87
N PRO A 15 13.96 -19.92 -17.02
CA PRO A 15 12.65 -19.94 -17.69
C PRO A 15 11.58 -20.74 -16.93
N ARG A 16 12.00 -21.70 -16.08
CA ARG A 16 11.10 -22.51 -15.23
C ARG A 16 10.76 -21.83 -13.91
N TYR A 17 11.41 -20.70 -13.58
CA TYR A 17 11.23 -20.06 -12.29
C TYR A 17 9.89 -19.30 -12.25
N ASN A 18 9.05 -19.63 -11.26
CA ASN A 18 7.77 -18.97 -11.07
C ASN A 18 7.95 -17.61 -10.39
N GLN A 19 8.23 -16.59 -11.19
CA GLN A 19 8.38 -15.19 -10.75
C GLN A 19 7.01 -14.54 -10.56
N GLN A 20 6.18 -15.09 -9.67
CA GLN A 20 4.90 -14.51 -9.29
C GLN A 20 4.93 -14.18 -7.80
N HIS A 21 4.47 -12.98 -7.46
CA HIS A 21 4.38 -12.52 -6.08
C HIS A 21 3.01 -11.90 -5.81
N THR A 22 2.48 -12.19 -4.64
CA THR A 22 1.18 -11.71 -4.16
C THR A 22 1.39 -10.89 -2.89
N ALA A 23 0.70 -9.75 -2.78
CA ALA A 23 0.59 -8.94 -1.57
C ALA A 23 -0.88 -8.75 -1.21
N THR A 24 -1.20 -8.81 0.08
CA THR A 24 -2.55 -8.61 0.64
C THR A 24 -2.57 -7.40 1.57
N GLY A 25 -3.69 -6.69 1.62
CA GLY A 25 -3.85 -5.50 2.46
C GLY A 25 -4.33 -5.88 3.86
N ASP A 26 -3.49 -6.40 4.74
CA ASP A 26 -4.00 -7.12 5.93
C ASP A 26 -4.70 -6.26 7.00
N GLN A 27 -4.37 -4.96 7.14
CA GLN A 27 -4.80 -4.16 8.31
C GLN A 27 -5.97 -3.19 8.06
N ASP A 28 -6.33 -2.88 6.81
CA ASP A 28 -7.28 -1.81 6.47
C ASP A 28 -8.42 -2.26 5.53
N LEU A 29 -8.96 -3.46 5.73
CA LEU A 29 -10.03 -4.02 4.89
C LEU A 29 -11.40 -4.03 5.56
N ASN A 30 -11.55 -3.48 6.77
CA ASN A 30 -12.78 -3.62 7.57
C ASN A 30 -14.06 -3.19 6.83
N ASN A 31 -13.94 -2.20 5.94
CA ASN A 31 -15.07 -1.63 5.19
C ASN A 31 -15.03 -1.95 3.68
N GLN A 32 -14.26 -2.96 3.24
CA GLN A 32 -14.22 -3.35 1.83
C GLN A 32 -14.06 -4.87 1.64
N HIS A 33 -14.45 -5.36 0.45
CA HIS A 33 -14.19 -6.75 0.08
C HIS A 33 -12.69 -7.06 0.09
N LYS A 34 -12.35 -8.26 0.55
CA LYS A 34 -10.97 -8.76 0.69
C LYS A 34 -10.47 -9.50 -0.55
N ASP A 35 -11.34 -9.70 -1.53
CA ASP A 35 -11.12 -10.69 -2.59
C ASP A 35 -10.81 -10.03 -3.95
N TYR A 36 -10.94 -8.70 -4.06
CA TYR A 36 -10.71 -8.02 -5.32
C TYR A 36 -9.22 -7.93 -5.64
N GLU A 37 -8.77 -8.86 -6.48
CA GLU A 37 -7.40 -9.00 -6.97
C GLU A 37 -7.13 -8.10 -8.18
N ARG A 38 -5.94 -7.50 -8.19
CA ARG A 38 -5.34 -6.89 -9.37
C ARG A 38 -4.08 -7.63 -9.77
N TYR A 39 -4.09 -8.19 -10.97
CA TYR A 39 -2.94 -8.84 -11.60
C TYR A 39 -2.20 -7.88 -12.54
N ASP A 40 -0.86 -7.92 -12.57
CA ASP A 40 -0.04 -7.10 -13.45
C ASP A 40 1.17 -7.88 -14.01
N TYR A 41 1.48 -7.64 -15.29
CA TYR A 41 2.63 -8.21 -16.01
C TYR A 41 3.10 -7.23 -17.10
N PRO A 42 4.41 -7.01 -17.27
CA PRO A 42 5.51 -7.56 -16.49
C PRO A 42 5.76 -6.79 -15.18
N GLY A 43 6.12 -7.51 -14.11
CA GLY A 43 6.40 -6.96 -12.77
C GLY A 43 7.70 -6.15 -12.66
N ARG A 44 8.56 -6.20 -13.69
CA ARG A 44 9.86 -5.50 -13.80
C ARG A 44 10.87 -5.88 -12.72
N TYR A 45 10.90 -7.16 -12.34
CA TYR A 45 11.88 -7.72 -11.40
C TYR A 45 12.43 -9.03 -11.95
N LYS A 46 13.63 -9.43 -11.49
CA LYS A 46 14.29 -10.68 -11.90
C LYS A 46 14.54 -11.65 -10.76
N ARG A 47 14.30 -11.21 -9.52
CA ARG A 47 14.51 -11.96 -8.28
C ARG A 47 13.47 -11.55 -7.25
N ASP A 48 13.13 -12.48 -6.37
CA ASP A 48 12.14 -12.30 -5.30
C ASP A 48 12.46 -11.15 -4.37
N ILE A 49 13.75 -10.91 -4.11
CA ILE A 49 14.19 -9.86 -3.20
C ILE A 49 13.75 -8.47 -3.67
N ALA A 50 13.54 -8.29 -4.98
CA ALA A 50 12.97 -7.09 -5.56
C ALA A 50 11.46 -7.24 -5.84
N GLY A 51 11.03 -8.41 -6.29
CA GLY A 51 9.64 -8.64 -6.68
C GLY A 51 8.65 -8.53 -5.51
N LYS A 52 8.96 -9.13 -4.35
CA LYS A 52 8.11 -9.02 -3.15
C LYS A 52 7.91 -7.56 -2.70
N PRO A 53 8.96 -6.74 -2.49
CA PRO A 53 8.75 -5.35 -2.10
C PRO A 53 8.10 -4.50 -3.21
N PHE A 54 8.32 -4.80 -4.48
CA PHE A 54 7.62 -4.11 -5.58
C PHE A 54 6.11 -4.38 -5.54
N THR A 55 5.69 -5.64 -5.40
CA THR A 55 4.27 -6.00 -5.28
C THR A 55 3.64 -5.33 -4.05
N LYS A 56 4.33 -5.32 -2.90
CA LYS A 56 3.85 -4.66 -1.68
C LYS A 56 3.73 -3.14 -1.86
N THR A 57 4.73 -2.49 -2.44
CA THR A 57 4.73 -1.04 -2.70
C THR A 57 3.62 -0.67 -3.68
N ARG A 58 3.38 -1.50 -4.70
CA ARG A 58 2.30 -1.30 -5.67
C ARG A 58 0.94 -1.36 -5.00
N LEU A 59 0.70 -2.34 -4.12
CA LEU A 59 -0.52 -2.42 -3.34
C LEU A 59 -0.70 -1.21 -2.42
N ALA A 60 0.36 -0.79 -1.72
CA ALA A 60 0.33 0.39 -0.86
C ALA A 60 -0.01 1.67 -1.65
N ALA A 61 0.57 1.86 -2.84
CA ALA A 61 0.26 3.00 -3.70
C ALA A 61 -1.20 2.99 -4.20
N LEU A 62 -1.73 1.81 -4.56
CA LEU A 62 -3.14 1.66 -4.98
C LEU A 62 -4.14 1.86 -3.83
N ARG A 63 -3.65 1.85 -2.59
CA ARG A 63 -4.44 2.03 -1.37
C ARG A 63 -4.03 3.29 -0.61
N ASN A 64 -3.18 4.16 -1.16
CA ASN A 64 -2.69 5.34 -0.45
C ASN A 64 -3.83 6.30 -0.09
N ASP A 65 -4.85 6.37 -0.96
CA ASP A 65 -6.06 7.15 -0.73
C ASP A 65 -7.08 6.44 0.18
N ALA A 66 -6.75 5.27 0.74
CA ALA A 66 -7.68 4.46 1.50
C ALA A 66 -8.18 5.10 2.80
N LYS A 67 -7.26 5.79 3.48
CA LYS A 67 -7.49 6.53 4.73
C LYS A 67 -6.90 7.93 4.53
N LEU A 68 -7.75 8.92 4.31
CA LEU A 68 -7.35 10.32 4.14
C LEU A 68 -7.92 11.15 5.28
N ALA A 69 -7.09 12.02 5.86
CA ALA A 69 -7.51 13.07 6.77
C ALA A 69 -7.40 14.43 6.06
N HIS A 70 -8.44 15.24 6.19
CA HIS A 70 -8.39 16.65 5.83
C HIS A 70 -8.38 17.44 7.14
N VAL A 71 -7.33 18.21 7.34
CA VAL A 71 -7.11 19.00 8.56
C VAL A 71 -6.97 20.46 8.15
N GLU A 72 -7.66 21.33 8.87
CA GLU A 72 -7.56 22.77 8.75
C GLU A 72 -7.14 23.33 10.11
N GLY A 73 -6.18 24.25 10.13
CA GLY A 73 -5.62 24.82 11.35
C GLY A 73 -4.60 25.91 11.05
N ASP A 74 -4.19 26.63 12.09
CA ASP A 74 -3.26 27.75 12.05
C ASP A 74 -1.83 27.36 12.48
N ASP A 75 -1.58 26.08 12.79
CA ASP A 75 -0.26 25.58 13.17
C ASP A 75 0.69 25.61 11.96
N ALA A 76 1.68 26.52 12.01
CA ALA A 76 2.71 26.68 10.99
C ALA A 76 3.59 25.43 10.78
N ARG A 77 3.59 24.48 11.73
CA ARG A 77 4.31 23.20 11.62
C ARG A 77 3.63 22.23 10.66
N LEU A 78 2.36 22.45 10.34
CA LEU A 78 1.62 21.63 9.38
C LEU A 78 2.13 21.93 7.95
N GLN A 79 3.08 21.13 7.50
CA GLN A 79 3.70 21.25 6.18
C GLN A 79 3.56 19.93 5.39
N PRO A 80 3.35 19.99 4.07
CA PRO A 80 3.29 18.79 3.24
C PRO A 80 4.53 17.90 3.39
N GLY A 81 4.32 16.59 3.50
CA GLY A 81 5.39 15.59 3.57
C GLY A 81 5.94 15.30 4.98
N LEU A 82 5.52 16.06 5.99
CA LEU A 82 5.80 15.75 7.39
C LEU A 82 4.68 14.88 7.98
N ALA A 83 5.08 13.95 8.85
CA ALA A 83 4.13 13.21 9.67
C ALA A 83 3.88 13.98 10.97
N PHE A 84 2.65 13.95 11.47
CA PHE A 84 2.27 14.55 12.75
C PHE A 84 1.37 13.62 13.54
N ASP A 85 1.34 13.81 14.86
CA ASP A 85 0.47 13.05 15.76
C ASP A 85 -0.77 13.91 16.05
N LEU A 86 -1.96 13.39 15.74
CA LEU A 86 -3.21 14.03 16.13
C LEU A 86 -3.59 13.56 17.54
N ASN A 87 -3.88 14.50 18.43
CA ASN A 87 -4.28 14.21 19.81
C ASN A 87 -5.55 15.00 20.17
N GLU A 88 -6.26 14.57 21.21
CA GLU A 88 -7.45 15.25 21.78
C GLU A 88 -8.64 15.39 20.83
N HIS A 89 -8.68 14.65 19.73
CA HIS A 89 -9.86 14.58 18.89
C HIS A 89 -10.99 13.84 19.62
N PRO A 90 -12.26 14.31 19.60
CA PRO A 90 -13.39 13.68 20.30
C PRO A 90 -13.67 12.22 19.91
N ARG A 91 -13.11 11.80 18.77
CA ARG A 91 -13.12 10.41 18.31
C ARG A 91 -11.72 9.83 18.46
N ASP A 92 -11.58 8.88 19.38
CA ASP A 92 -10.29 8.26 19.73
C ASP A 92 -9.60 7.58 18.55
N ASP A 93 -10.36 6.97 17.63
CA ASP A 93 -9.80 6.32 16.43
C ASP A 93 -8.98 7.27 15.51
N PHE A 94 -9.18 8.59 15.66
CA PHE A 94 -8.46 9.59 14.85
C PHE A 94 -7.18 10.08 15.52
N ASN A 95 -7.03 9.81 16.83
CA ASN A 95 -5.84 10.15 17.60
C ASN A 95 -4.71 9.15 17.26
N ASP A 96 -4.12 9.34 16.09
CA ASP A 96 -3.15 8.46 15.46
C ASP A 96 -2.02 9.29 14.84
N ARG A 97 -0.96 8.61 14.41
CA ARG A 97 0.12 9.22 13.63
C ARG A 97 -0.25 9.25 12.16
N TRP A 98 -0.39 10.46 11.62
CA TRP A 98 -0.78 10.68 10.22
C TRP A 98 0.44 10.88 9.31
N ARG A 99 0.45 10.21 8.16
CA ARG A 99 1.49 10.30 7.12
C ARG A 99 0.94 9.98 5.73
#